data_AF-A0A968MVU7-F1
#
_entry.id   AF-A0A968MVU7-F1
#
_cell.length_a   1.000
_cell.length_b   1.000
_cell.length_c   1.000
_cell.angle_alpha   90.00
_cell.angle_beta   90.00
_cell.angle_gamma   90.00
#
_symmetry.space_group_name_H-M   'P 1'
#
loop_
_entity.id
_entity.type
_entity.pdbx_description
1 polymer ?
#
loop_
_entity_poly.entity_id
_entity_poly.type
_entity_poly.pdbx_seq_one_letter_code
_entity_poly.pdbx_strand_id
1 'polypeptide(L)'
;VAFEIDPNTIPESEYVVVKDGHLSVNGHRQRYWAAVGKVYANANVKPGESDVQIRHKVELAHKSTDIILDRLQEMGFNSVRFWDGFIDVQYKKGDGSSADCADYFVSEAKKRGFKIWVAGMNRTGKITANDVGIIDDPDTEKAWSRAVTEIMQANNQSKDGWELRNNPAVFWDARLETLATVNKQKIAQHFNQHTGLRWCDDPVFGIWELSNEEWWIRRMLSGSWQKLPDFFRQELFAKWHQFLLEKYKTQVNLEKVWGQLLPGENLNSKPFFLPQWQKQPQPEFL
;
A
#
# COMPACT_ATOMS: atom_id res chain seq x y z
N VAL A 1 -11.23 17.84 -13.19
CA VAL A 1 -12.30 18.25 -12.26
C VAL A 1 -11.85 19.56 -11.64
N ALA A 2 -12.63 20.63 -11.72
CA ALA A 2 -12.32 21.87 -11.00
C ALA A 2 -12.55 21.61 -9.50
N PHE A 3 -11.60 21.99 -8.65
CA PHE A 3 -11.77 21.83 -7.21
C PHE A 3 -12.90 22.74 -6.71
N GLU A 4 -13.75 22.24 -5.83
CA GLU A 4 -14.75 23.09 -5.15
C GLU A 4 -14.08 24.03 -4.14
N ILE A 5 -12.90 23.64 -3.63
CA ILE A 5 -12.07 24.40 -2.70
C ILE A 5 -10.66 24.47 -3.28
N ASP A 6 -10.07 25.68 -3.43
CA ASP A 6 -8.67 25.81 -3.83
C ASP A 6 -7.76 25.36 -2.66
N PRO A 7 -7.00 24.26 -2.82
CA PRO A 7 -6.17 23.74 -1.74
C PRO A 7 -5.09 24.73 -1.28
N ASN A 8 -4.66 25.66 -2.13
CA ASN A 8 -3.67 26.67 -1.76
C ASN A 8 -4.22 27.74 -0.81
N THR A 9 -5.54 27.77 -0.58
CA THR A 9 -6.18 28.68 0.37
C THR A 9 -6.28 28.09 1.77
N ILE A 10 -5.98 26.79 1.94
CA ILE A 10 -6.00 26.12 3.23
C ILE A 10 -4.71 26.49 3.98
N PRO A 11 -4.79 27.10 5.18
CA PRO A 11 -3.60 27.45 5.96
C PRO A 11 -2.78 26.20 6.31
N GLU A 12 -1.45 26.26 6.20
CA GLU A 12 -0.56 25.17 6.61
C GLU A 12 -0.81 24.73 8.07
N SER A 13 -1.28 25.65 8.91
CA SER A 13 -1.59 25.39 10.32
C SER A 13 -2.72 24.37 10.52
N GLU A 14 -3.59 24.15 9.53
CA GLU A 14 -4.66 23.15 9.57
C GLU A 14 -4.14 21.71 9.43
N TYR A 15 -2.95 21.54 8.86
CA TYR A 15 -2.30 20.26 8.68
C TYR A 15 -1.59 19.80 9.95
N VAL A 16 -1.46 18.48 10.09
CA VAL A 16 -0.67 17.89 11.16
C VAL A 16 0.81 18.02 10.83
N VAL A 17 1.57 18.65 11.71
CA VAL A 17 3.03 18.79 11.60
C VAL A 17 3.75 18.17 12.79
N VAL A 18 5.03 17.84 12.63
CA VAL A 18 5.89 17.45 13.74
C VAL A 18 6.61 18.70 14.26
N LYS A 19 6.39 19.02 15.54
CA LYS A 19 7.06 20.11 16.26
C LYS A 19 7.58 19.57 17.59
N ASP A 20 8.86 19.75 17.87
CA ASP A 20 9.51 19.31 19.11
C ASP A 20 9.27 17.82 19.45
N GLY A 21 9.28 16.96 18.42
CA GLY A 21 9.02 15.51 18.57
C GLY A 21 7.56 15.15 18.82
N HIS A 22 6.62 16.07 18.62
CA HIS A 22 5.19 15.85 18.84
C HIS A 22 4.36 16.29 17.64
N LEU A 23 3.26 15.56 17.39
CA LEU A 23 2.25 15.96 16.41
C LEU A 23 1.57 17.23 16.91
N SER A 24 1.36 18.20 16.02
CA SER A 24 0.74 19.49 16.33
C SER A 24 -0.18 19.94 15.19
N VAL A 25 -1.25 20.65 15.55
CA VAL A 25 -2.18 21.33 14.62
C VAL A 25 -2.44 22.72 15.18
N ASN A 26 -2.41 23.75 14.33
CA ASN A 26 -2.58 25.14 14.72
C ASN A 26 -1.63 25.56 15.86
N GLY A 27 -0.39 25.02 15.86
CA GLY A 27 0.61 25.27 16.89
C GLY A 27 0.37 24.56 18.23
N HIS A 28 -0.73 23.83 18.37
CA HIS A 28 -1.08 23.08 19.59
C HIS A 28 -0.73 21.60 19.44
N ARG A 29 -0.04 21.05 20.46
CA ARG A 29 0.27 19.63 20.54
C ARG A 29 -1.01 18.80 20.51
N GLN A 30 -1.02 17.75 19.70
CA GLN A 30 -2.09 16.78 19.57
C GLN A 30 -1.65 15.42 20.13
N ARG A 31 -2.62 14.66 20.66
CA ARG A 31 -2.49 13.23 20.95
C ARG A 31 -3.66 12.52 20.31
N TYR A 32 -3.38 11.52 19.48
CA TYR A 32 -4.42 10.78 18.80
C TYR A 32 -4.76 9.51 19.56
N TRP A 33 -6.02 9.41 19.97
CA TRP A 33 -6.65 8.18 20.42
C TRP A 33 -7.48 7.64 19.26
N ALA A 34 -6.96 6.62 18.59
CA ALA A 34 -7.46 6.16 17.30
C ALA A 34 -8.21 4.83 17.39
N ALA A 35 -9.38 4.76 16.75
CA ALA A 35 -10.05 3.50 16.49
C ALA A 35 -9.44 2.84 15.24
N VAL A 36 -9.27 1.52 15.26
CA VAL A 36 -8.70 0.76 14.14
C VAL A 36 -9.75 -0.15 13.53
N GLY A 37 -9.90 -0.09 12.20
CA GLY A 37 -10.76 -1.00 11.45
C GLY A 37 -11.66 -0.27 10.46
N LYS A 38 -12.61 -0.99 9.88
CA LYS A 38 -13.63 -0.39 9.03
C LYS A 38 -14.76 0.16 9.91
N VAL A 39 -14.62 1.43 10.32
CA VAL A 39 -15.54 2.11 11.25
C VAL A 39 -16.59 2.98 10.53
N TYR A 40 -17.06 2.52 9.38
CA TYR A 40 -18.18 3.10 8.64
C TYR A 40 -18.98 2.00 7.94
N ALA A 41 -20.23 2.28 7.61
CA ALA A 41 -21.11 1.31 6.97
C ALA A 41 -21.08 1.43 5.44
N ASN A 42 -21.22 0.29 4.75
CA ASN A 42 -21.43 0.23 3.31
C ASN A 42 -22.93 0.12 3.00
N ALA A 43 -23.38 0.74 1.91
CA ALA A 43 -24.76 0.57 1.43
C ALA A 43 -25.06 -0.85 0.92
N ASN A 44 -24.04 -1.60 0.47
CA ASN A 44 -24.19 -2.96 -0.08
C ASN A 44 -25.23 -3.03 -1.21
N VAL A 45 -25.13 -2.09 -2.15
CA VAL A 45 -25.95 -2.05 -3.38
C VAL A 45 -25.67 -3.30 -4.23
N LYS A 46 -26.72 -3.89 -4.79
CA LYS A 46 -26.63 -5.08 -5.66
C LYS A 46 -27.00 -4.72 -7.10
N PRO A 47 -26.46 -5.45 -8.10
CA PRO A 47 -26.89 -5.28 -9.49
C PRO A 47 -28.40 -5.45 -9.64
N GLY A 48 -29.04 -4.53 -10.37
CA GLY A 48 -30.48 -4.55 -10.65
C GLY A 48 -31.37 -3.88 -9.61
N GLU A 49 -30.82 -3.32 -8.53
CA GLU A 49 -31.60 -2.53 -7.58
C GLU A 49 -32.05 -1.19 -8.17
N SER A 50 -33.28 -0.79 -7.87
CA SER A 50 -33.84 0.50 -8.30
C SER A 50 -33.22 1.68 -7.55
N ASP A 51 -33.28 2.88 -8.13
CA ASP A 51 -32.80 4.12 -7.49
C ASP A 51 -33.39 4.35 -6.10
N VAL A 52 -34.65 3.97 -5.87
CA VAL A 52 -35.30 4.10 -4.57
C VAL A 52 -34.66 3.16 -3.54
N GLN A 53 -34.36 1.92 -3.92
CA GLN A 53 -33.68 0.95 -3.05
C GLN A 53 -32.24 1.38 -2.76
N ILE A 54 -31.52 1.88 -3.77
CA ILE A 54 -30.16 2.41 -3.62
C ILE A 54 -30.17 3.57 -2.64
N ARG A 55 -31.02 4.59 -2.84
CA ARG A 55 -31.12 5.74 -1.93
C ARG A 55 -31.43 5.33 -0.50
N HIS A 56 -32.38 4.41 -0.31
CA HIS A 56 -32.72 3.93 1.02
C HIS A 56 -31.54 3.23 1.73
N LYS A 57 -30.79 2.40 1.01
CA LYS A 57 -29.59 1.73 1.54
C LYS A 57 -28.47 2.70 1.87
N VAL A 58 -28.25 3.68 1.00
CA VAL A 58 -27.27 4.76 1.22
C VAL A 58 -27.62 5.55 2.47
N GLU A 59 -28.89 5.94 2.63
CA GLU A 59 -29.38 6.64 3.83
C GLU A 59 -29.13 5.81 5.11
N LEU A 60 -29.42 4.51 5.08
CA LEU A 60 -29.14 3.63 6.22
C LEU A 60 -27.65 3.49 6.53
N ALA A 61 -26.79 3.42 5.51
CA ALA A 61 -25.35 3.35 5.66
C ALA A 61 -24.77 4.66 6.21
N HIS A 62 -25.24 5.80 5.72
CA HIS A 62 -24.87 7.12 6.23
C HIS A 62 -25.28 7.28 7.69
N LYS A 63 -26.53 6.97 8.03
CA LYS A 63 -27.02 7.02 9.41
C LYS A 63 -26.23 6.10 10.34
N SER A 64 -25.86 4.91 9.87
CA SER A 64 -25.04 3.98 10.66
C SER A 64 -23.63 4.51 10.85
N THR A 65 -23.06 5.16 9.84
CA THR A 65 -21.75 5.83 9.92
C THR A 65 -21.77 6.97 10.93
N ASP A 66 -22.82 7.80 10.92
CA ASP A 66 -23.00 8.88 11.89
C ASP A 66 -23.05 8.33 13.32
N ILE A 67 -23.86 7.29 13.57
CA ILE A 67 -23.95 6.63 14.89
C ILE A 67 -22.59 6.08 15.35
N ILE A 68 -21.80 5.51 14.44
CA ILE A 68 -20.46 5.00 14.79
C ILE A 68 -19.54 6.17 15.19
N LEU A 69 -19.51 7.24 14.40
CA LEU A 69 -18.67 8.42 14.69
C LEU A 69 -19.07 9.09 16.00
N ASP A 70 -20.36 9.25 16.26
CA ASP A 70 -20.88 9.85 17.50
C ASP A 70 -20.44 9.02 18.71
N ARG A 71 -20.57 7.68 18.64
CA ARG A 71 -20.09 6.78 19.71
C ARG A 71 -18.58 6.84 19.92
N LEU A 72 -17.81 6.89 18.84
CA LEU A 72 -16.35 7.04 18.92
C LEU A 72 -15.99 8.35 19.63
N GLN A 73 -16.67 9.45 19.28
CA GLN A 73 -16.46 10.75 19.88
C GLN A 73 -16.84 10.77 21.36
N GLU A 74 -17.98 10.17 21.73
CA GLU A 74 -18.42 10.00 23.12
C GLU A 74 -17.42 9.18 23.96
N MET A 75 -16.75 8.20 23.35
CA MET A 75 -15.67 7.41 23.98
C MET A 75 -14.32 8.14 24.02
N GLY A 76 -14.24 9.38 23.51
CA GLY A 76 -13.02 10.19 23.52
C GLY A 76 -12.03 9.88 22.40
N PHE A 77 -12.43 9.11 21.38
CA PHE A 77 -11.62 8.98 20.17
C PHE A 77 -11.64 10.29 19.40
N ASN A 78 -10.48 10.69 18.91
CA ASN A 78 -10.28 11.87 18.05
C ASN A 78 -9.56 11.52 16.75
N SER A 79 -9.38 10.22 16.48
CA SER A 79 -8.78 9.74 15.25
C SER A 79 -9.30 8.35 14.85
N VAL A 80 -9.12 8.01 13.59
CA VAL A 80 -9.42 6.69 13.03
C VAL A 80 -8.28 6.27 12.11
N ARG A 81 -7.84 5.01 12.26
CA ARG A 81 -6.98 4.33 11.28
C ARG A 81 -7.86 3.70 10.19
N PHE A 82 -7.81 4.31 9.02
CA PHE A 82 -8.70 4.10 7.90
C PHE A 82 -8.02 3.29 6.78
N TRP A 83 -8.65 2.21 6.35
CA TRP A 83 -8.01 1.17 5.53
C TRP A 83 -8.32 1.22 4.05
N ASP A 84 -9.12 2.18 3.59
CA ASP A 84 -9.48 2.27 2.19
C ASP A 84 -8.48 3.12 1.40
N GLY A 85 -8.38 2.77 0.12
CA GLY A 85 -7.53 3.41 -0.86
C GLY A 85 -8.11 3.09 -2.22
N PHE A 86 -8.25 4.11 -3.06
CA PHE A 86 -8.95 4.03 -4.33
C PHE A 86 -8.00 4.40 -5.46
N ILE A 87 -7.90 3.54 -6.48
CA ILE A 87 -7.10 3.76 -7.68
C ILE A 87 -8.06 3.89 -8.84
N ASP A 88 -8.02 5.03 -9.53
CA ASP A 88 -8.82 5.32 -10.73
C ASP A 88 -10.34 5.08 -10.54
N VAL A 89 -10.84 5.21 -9.31
CA VAL A 89 -12.26 5.02 -9.00
C VAL A 89 -13.02 6.30 -9.31
N GLN A 90 -14.03 6.18 -10.16
CA GLN A 90 -15.04 7.20 -10.36
C GLN A 90 -16.32 6.74 -9.69
N TYR A 91 -16.96 7.64 -8.94
CA TYR A 91 -18.25 7.38 -8.30
C TYR A 91 -19.13 8.62 -8.42
N LYS A 92 -20.37 8.55 -7.96
CA LYS A 92 -21.24 9.71 -7.77
C LYS A 92 -21.71 9.75 -6.33
N LYS A 93 -21.73 10.95 -5.74
CA LYS A 93 -22.32 11.17 -4.42
C LYS A 93 -23.72 10.55 -4.33
N GLY A 94 -23.90 9.63 -3.39
CA GLY A 94 -25.16 8.92 -3.14
C GLY A 94 -25.39 7.67 -4.02
N ASP A 95 -24.40 7.19 -4.76
CA ASP A 95 -24.51 5.94 -5.54
C ASP A 95 -24.32 4.67 -4.70
N GLY A 96 -23.90 4.80 -3.44
CA GLY A 96 -23.72 3.67 -2.52
C GLY A 96 -22.54 2.75 -2.85
N SER A 97 -21.65 3.18 -3.74
CA SER A 97 -20.36 2.54 -3.96
C SER A 97 -19.51 2.58 -2.68
N SER A 98 -18.47 1.75 -2.64
CA SER A 98 -17.54 1.76 -1.50
C SER A 98 -16.80 3.10 -1.39
N ALA A 99 -16.49 3.76 -2.50
CA ALA A 99 -15.88 5.08 -2.50
C ALA A 99 -16.84 6.15 -1.96
N ASP A 100 -18.11 6.13 -2.37
CA ASP A 100 -19.13 7.04 -1.85
C ASP A 100 -19.29 6.96 -0.34
N CYS A 101 -19.45 5.73 0.19
CA CYS A 101 -19.63 5.52 1.64
C CYS A 101 -18.36 5.92 2.44
N ALA A 102 -17.19 5.60 1.90
CA ALA A 102 -15.91 5.90 2.51
C ALA A 102 -15.64 7.42 2.55
N ASP A 103 -15.92 8.12 1.45
CA ASP A 103 -15.75 9.57 1.36
C ASP A 103 -16.80 10.34 2.16
N TYR A 104 -18.03 9.82 2.28
CA TYR A 104 -19.02 10.32 3.24
C TYR A 104 -18.47 10.24 4.67
N PHE A 105 -17.92 9.08 5.06
CA PHE A 105 -17.27 8.91 6.36
C PHE A 105 -16.15 9.95 6.58
N VAL A 106 -15.27 10.17 5.60
CA VAL A 106 -14.21 11.18 5.70
C VAL A 106 -14.78 12.58 5.94
N SER A 107 -15.82 12.97 5.20
CA SER A 107 -16.51 14.26 5.38
C SER A 107 -17.10 14.38 6.80
N GLU A 108 -17.79 13.35 7.27
CA GLU A 108 -18.45 13.38 8.58
C GLU A 108 -17.48 13.31 9.76
N ALA A 109 -16.37 12.58 9.60
CA ALA A 109 -15.27 12.56 10.56
C ALA A 109 -14.63 13.94 10.68
N LYS A 110 -14.38 14.62 9.54
CA LYS A 110 -13.84 15.98 9.50
C LYS A 110 -14.73 16.97 10.25
N LYS A 111 -16.05 16.95 10.01
CA LYS A 111 -17.03 17.82 10.70
C LYS A 111 -17.03 17.65 12.21
N ARG A 112 -16.71 16.45 12.70
CA ARG A 112 -16.62 16.10 14.12
C ARG A 112 -15.22 16.33 14.72
N GLY A 113 -14.27 16.84 13.93
CA GLY A 113 -12.91 17.14 14.40
C GLY A 113 -11.98 15.93 14.50
N PHE A 114 -12.34 14.79 13.91
CA PHE A 114 -11.44 13.64 13.83
C PHE A 114 -10.27 13.92 12.88
N LYS A 115 -9.12 13.30 13.16
CA LYS A 115 -8.04 13.14 12.17
C LYS A 115 -7.97 11.71 11.65
N ILE A 116 -7.71 11.57 10.37
CA ILE A 116 -7.58 10.28 9.71
C ILE A 116 -6.11 9.89 9.60
N TRP A 117 -5.80 8.69 10.06
CA TRP A 117 -4.60 7.96 9.71
C TRP A 117 -4.96 7.03 8.55
N VAL A 118 -4.53 7.36 7.33
CA VAL A 118 -4.76 6.50 6.15
C VAL A 118 -3.74 5.36 6.10
N ALA A 119 -4.23 4.13 6.12
CA ALA A 119 -3.47 2.88 6.04
C ALA A 119 -3.75 2.12 4.71
N GLY A 120 -4.60 2.66 3.84
CA GLY A 120 -4.95 2.09 2.55
C GLY A 120 -3.87 2.23 1.47
N MET A 121 -2.71 2.84 1.74
CA MET A 121 -1.68 3.10 0.74
C MET A 121 -1.00 1.84 0.20
N ASN A 122 -1.15 0.70 0.87
CA ASN A 122 -0.65 -0.59 0.37
C ASN A 122 -1.65 -1.31 -0.56
N ARG A 123 -2.80 -0.70 -0.89
CA ARG A 123 -3.75 -1.21 -1.89
C ARG A 123 -3.31 -0.83 -3.30
N THR A 124 -2.09 -1.18 -3.66
CA THR A 124 -1.45 -0.72 -4.90
C THR A 124 -1.94 -1.42 -6.17
N GLY A 125 -3.01 -2.22 -6.09
CA GLY A 125 -3.63 -2.85 -7.25
C GLY A 125 -2.85 -4.06 -7.80
N LYS A 126 -3.16 -4.39 -9.05
CA LYS A 126 -2.64 -5.56 -9.77
C LYS A 126 -1.84 -5.10 -10.99
N ILE A 127 -0.96 -5.98 -11.46
CA ILE A 127 -0.11 -5.75 -12.63
C ILE A 127 -0.33 -6.79 -13.71
N THR A 128 -0.16 -6.39 -14.97
CA THR A 128 -0.24 -7.21 -16.17
C THR A 128 0.99 -7.00 -17.05
N ALA A 129 1.16 -7.83 -18.08
CA ALA A 129 2.22 -7.63 -19.07
C ALA A 129 2.10 -6.31 -19.85
N ASN A 130 0.90 -5.70 -19.89
CA ASN A 130 0.68 -4.42 -20.57
C ASN A 130 1.29 -3.23 -19.81
N ASP A 131 1.62 -3.41 -18.52
CA ASP A 131 2.21 -2.36 -17.70
C ASP A 131 3.72 -2.22 -17.92
N VAL A 132 4.31 -2.98 -18.85
CA VAL A 132 5.76 -2.98 -19.12
C VAL A 132 6.31 -1.59 -19.48
N GLY A 133 5.48 -0.75 -20.10
CA GLY A 133 5.83 0.62 -20.49
C GLY A 133 5.86 1.64 -19.35
N ILE A 134 5.67 1.22 -18.08
CA ILE A 134 5.79 2.11 -16.91
C ILE A 134 7.20 2.68 -16.74
N ILE A 135 8.21 1.99 -17.30
CA ILE A 135 9.59 2.48 -17.44
C ILE A 135 10.02 2.25 -18.90
N ASP A 136 10.74 3.23 -19.45
CA ASP A 136 11.42 3.12 -20.74
C ASP A 136 12.72 2.30 -20.58
N ASP A 137 12.61 0.98 -20.72
CA ASP A 137 13.72 0.03 -20.70
C ASP A 137 13.46 -1.09 -21.73
N PRO A 138 13.80 -0.86 -23.01
CA PRO A 138 13.51 -1.80 -24.10
C PRO A 138 14.33 -3.10 -24.00
N ASP A 139 15.44 -3.10 -23.26
CA ASP A 139 16.35 -4.25 -23.16
C ASP A 139 15.71 -5.39 -22.36
N THR A 140 14.90 -5.06 -21.35
CA THR A 140 14.25 -6.05 -20.47
C THR A 140 12.77 -6.26 -20.77
N GLU A 141 12.14 -5.42 -21.61
CA GLU A 141 10.70 -5.38 -21.88
C GLU A 141 10.11 -6.77 -22.16
N LYS A 142 10.66 -7.49 -23.14
CA LYS A 142 10.16 -8.83 -23.54
C LYS A 142 10.33 -9.88 -22.44
N ALA A 143 11.41 -9.81 -21.68
CA ALA A 143 11.70 -10.77 -20.62
C ALA A 143 10.78 -10.53 -19.41
N TRP A 144 10.58 -9.26 -19.07
CA TRP A 144 9.67 -8.83 -18.02
C TRP A 144 8.21 -9.23 -18.33
N SER A 145 7.71 -8.91 -19.52
CA SER A 145 6.33 -9.25 -19.92
C SER A 145 6.06 -10.75 -19.91
N ARG A 146 7.08 -11.54 -20.28
CA ARG A 146 7.03 -13.01 -20.18
C ARG A 146 6.97 -13.47 -18.73
N ALA A 147 7.82 -12.92 -17.87
CA ALA A 147 7.86 -13.25 -16.45
C ALA A 147 6.52 -12.93 -15.74
N VAL A 148 5.93 -11.76 -16.02
CA VAL A 148 4.61 -11.40 -15.50
C VAL A 148 3.52 -12.35 -16.00
N THR A 149 3.56 -12.72 -17.28
CA THR A 149 2.62 -13.70 -17.84
C THR A 149 2.76 -15.08 -17.18
N GLU A 150 3.99 -15.55 -16.97
CA GLU A 150 4.31 -16.83 -16.32
C GLU A 150 3.73 -16.90 -14.91
N ILE A 151 3.97 -15.88 -14.07
CA ILE A 151 3.48 -15.89 -12.69
C ILE A 151 1.96 -15.75 -12.61
N MET A 152 1.34 -14.98 -13.52
CA MET A 152 -0.13 -14.88 -13.61
C MET A 152 -0.77 -16.23 -13.95
N GLN A 153 -0.14 -17.01 -14.83
CA GLN A 153 -0.58 -18.37 -15.18
C GLN A 153 -0.39 -19.33 -14.00
N ALA A 154 0.77 -19.30 -13.34
CA ALA A 154 1.10 -20.20 -12.23
C ALA A 154 0.18 -20.03 -11.01
N ASN A 155 -0.30 -18.82 -10.75
CA ASN A 155 -1.12 -18.51 -9.57
C ASN A 155 -2.64 -18.62 -9.79
N ASN A 156 -3.11 -19.09 -10.97
CA ASN A 156 -4.52 -18.99 -11.37
C ASN A 156 -5.09 -17.55 -11.25
N GLN A 157 -4.23 -16.54 -11.31
CA GLN A 157 -4.59 -15.12 -11.27
C GLN A 157 -4.77 -14.53 -12.68
N SER A 158 -4.88 -15.39 -13.69
CA SER A 158 -4.71 -15.07 -15.11
C SER A 158 -5.71 -14.05 -15.67
N LYS A 159 -6.82 -13.75 -14.97
CA LYS A 159 -7.84 -12.82 -15.47
C LYS A 159 -7.74 -11.40 -14.93
N ASP A 160 -7.15 -11.20 -13.74
CA ASP A 160 -7.21 -9.89 -13.07
C ASP A 160 -5.83 -9.25 -12.85
N GLY A 161 -4.74 -9.95 -13.18
CA GLY A 161 -3.37 -9.47 -12.94
C GLY A 161 -2.74 -10.03 -11.66
N TRP A 162 -1.42 -9.86 -11.56
CA TRP A 162 -0.62 -10.25 -10.41
C TRP A 162 -0.69 -9.17 -9.32
N GLU A 163 -1.04 -9.54 -8.09
CA GLU A 163 -1.17 -8.57 -6.99
C GLU A 163 0.17 -7.89 -6.67
N LEU A 164 0.21 -6.55 -6.59
CA LEU A 164 1.40 -5.83 -6.12
C LEU A 164 1.55 -5.93 -4.61
N ARG A 165 0.44 -5.86 -3.87
CA ARG A 165 0.47 -6.07 -2.42
C ARG A 165 1.00 -7.48 -2.14
N ASN A 166 1.89 -7.60 -1.16
CA ASN A 166 2.51 -8.86 -0.75
C ASN A 166 3.45 -9.51 -1.78
N ASN A 167 3.71 -8.86 -2.91
CA ASN A 167 4.66 -9.35 -3.90
C ASN A 167 6.09 -8.95 -3.50
N PRO A 168 6.97 -9.91 -3.16
CA PRO A 168 8.32 -9.57 -2.76
C PRO A 168 9.12 -8.92 -3.89
N ALA A 169 8.83 -9.20 -5.17
CA ALA A 169 9.55 -8.59 -6.27
C ALA A 169 9.41 -7.06 -6.35
N VAL A 170 8.36 -6.48 -5.75
CA VAL A 170 8.17 -5.02 -5.67
C VAL A 170 9.34 -4.30 -4.99
N PHE A 171 10.10 -4.99 -4.13
CA PHE A 171 11.23 -4.39 -3.41
C PHE A 171 12.53 -4.33 -4.23
N TRP A 172 12.57 -4.91 -5.43
CA TRP A 172 13.79 -4.90 -6.25
C TRP A 172 13.56 -4.76 -7.76
N ASP A 173 12.39 -5.09 -8.29
CA ASP A 173 12.07 -4.81 -9.69
C ASP A 173 11.61 -3.35 -9.81
N ALA A 174 12.29 -2.58 -10.67
CA ALA A 174 12.04 -1.15 -10.80
C ALA A 174 10.65 -0.83 -11.37
N ARG A 175 10.10 -1.67 -12.27
CA ARG A 175 8.76 -1.46 -12.84
C ARG A 175 7.69 -1.69 -11.79
N LEU A 176 7.82 -2.75 -11.00
CA LEU A 176 6.91 -3.07 -9.90
C LEU A 176 6.93 -1.97 -8.83
N GLU A 177 8.11 -1.50 -8.44
CA GLU A 177 8.27 -0.39 -7.49
C GLU A 177 7.64 0.91 -8.03
N THR A 178 7.90 1.24 -9.30
CA THR A 178 7.36 2.44 -9.96
C THR A 178 5.84 2.38 -10.04
N LEU A 179 5.27 1.24 -10.46
CA LEU A 179 3.82 1.07 -10.52
C LEU A 179 3.19 1.17 -9.12
N ALA A 180 3.79 0.54 -8.11
CA ALA A 180 3.33 0.65 -6.73
C ALA A 180 3.42 2.08 -6.19
N THR A 181 4.34 2.90 -6.68
CA THR A 181 4.49 4.32 -6.32
C THR A 181 3.45 5.19 -7.03
N VAL A 182 3.27 5.01 -8.33
CA VAL A 182 2.23 5.70 -9.12
C VAL A 182 0.84 5.40 -8.55
N ASN A 183 0.57 4.15 -8.20
CA ASN A 183 -0.72 3.78 -7.63
C ASN A 183 -0.95 4.37 -6.23
N LYS A 184 0.11 4.53 -5.41
CA LYS A 184 0.03 5.32 -4.16
C LYS A 184 -0.29 6.78 -4.40
N GLN A 185 0.31 7.39 -5.43
CA GLN A 185 0.01 8.77 -5.81
C GLN A 185 -1.44 8.92 -6.24
N LYS A 186 -1.98 7.98 -7.02
CA LYS A 186 -3.40 7.95 -7.39
C LYS A 186 -4.33 7.87 -6.17
N ILE A 187 -4.00 7.03 -5.18
CA ILE A 187 -4.75 6.95 -3.92
C ILE A 187 -4.72 8.31 -3.20
N ALA A 188 -3.54 8.93 -3.08
CA ALA A 188 -3.42 10.25 -2.45
C ALA A 188 -4.19 11.34 -3.21
N GLN A 189 -4.24 11.23 -4.54
CA GLN A 189 -4.95 12.17 -5.42
C GLN A 189 -6.45 11.87 -5.58
N HIS A 190 -6.97 10.82 -4.94
CA HIS A 190 -8.38 10.49 -4.98
C HIS A 190 -9.23 11.68 -4.53
N PHE A 191 -10.17 12.09 -5.37
CA PHE A 191 -11.01 13.26 -5.15
C PHE A 191 -12.28 12.86 -4.41
N ASN A 192 -12.45 13.40 -3.21
CA ASN A 192 -13.62 13.15 -2.37
C ASN A 192 -14.74 14.14 -2.73
N GLN A 193 -15.84 13.63 -3.28
CA GLN A 193 -17.01 14.43 -3.68
C GLN A 193 -17.86 14.96 -2.50
N HIS A 194 -17.60 14.49 -1.28
CA HIS A 194 -18.26 14.99 -0.08
C HIS A 194 -17.49 16.14 0.59
N THR A 195 -16.16 16.21 0.41
CA THR A 195 -15.32 17.32 0.93
C THR A 195 -14.89 18.33 -0.13
N GLY A 196 -14.96 17.98 -1.41
CA GLY A 196 -14.53 18.84 -2.51
C GLY A 196 -13.01 18.96 -2.67
N LEU A 197 -12.25 18.06 -2.04
CA LEU A 197 -10.78 18.05 -2.00
C LEU A 197 -10.23 16.69 -2.43
N ARG A 198 -8.97 16.66 -2.90
CA ARG A 198 -8.20 15.41 -2.95
C ARG A 198 -7.80 15.01 -1.54
N TRP A 199 -7.66 13.72 -1.29
CA TRP A 199 -7.20 13.25 0.02
C TRP A 199 -5.87 13.87 0.44
N CYS A 200 -4.93 14.06 -0.49
CA CYS A 200 -3.63 14.72 -0.22
C CYS A 200 -3.74 16.19 0.14
N ASP A 201 -4.84 16.85 -0.22
CA ASP A 201 -5.07 18.26 0.07
C ASP A 201 -5.95 18.46 1.30
N ASP A 202 -6.65 17.42 1.78
CA ASP A 202 -7.60 17.54 2.87
C ASP A 202 -6.91 17.44 4.25
N PRO A 203 -6.91 18.51 5.08
CA PRO A 203 -6.25 18.51 6.38
C PRO A 203 -6.84 17.52 7.39
N VAL A 204 -7.98 16.87 7.07
CA VAL A 204 -8.49 15.75 7.88
C VAL A 204 -7.47 14.60 7.95
N PHE A 205 -6.68 14.36 6.90
CA PHE A 205 -5.65 13.33 6.89
C PHE A 205 -4.40 13.81 7.63
N GLY A 206 -4.18 13.25 8.82
CA GLY A 206 -3.06 13.63 9.69
C GLY A 206 -1.85 12.71 9.61
N ILE A 207 -2.05 11.45 9.21
CA ILE A 207 -0.98 10.43 9.15
C ILE A 207 -1.17 9.61 7.88
N TRP A 208 -0.08 9.44 7.13
CA TRP A 208 -0.03 8.63 5.92
C TRP A 208 0.86 7.42 6.16
N GLU A 209 0.26 6.24 6.30
CA GLU A 209 0.98 4.99 6.40
C GLU A 209 1.19 4.40 5.01
N LEU A 210 2.43 4.46 4.53
CA LEU A 210 2.80 4.05 3.17
C LEU A 210 2.70 2.53 2.96
N SER A 211 2.82 1.75 4.03
CA SER A 211 2.83 0.29 4.01
C SER A 211 2.43 -0.27 5.38
N ASN A 212 1.65 -1.36 5.40
CA ASN A 212 1.33 -2.10 6.62
C ASN A 212 1.97 -3.47 6.60
N GLU A 213 2.89 -3.73 7.54
CA GLU A 213 3.49 -5.04 7.78
C GLU A 213 3.77 -5.82 6.50
N GLU A 214 4.73 -5.38 5.68
CA GLU A 214 4.93 -5.99 4.36
C GLU A 214 5.39 -7.45 4.41
N TRP A 215 5.77 -7.96 5.59
CA TRP A 215 6.26 -9.33 5.84
C TRP A 215 7.36 -9.77 4.88
N TRP A 216 8.03 -8.84 4.20
CA TRP A 216 8.92 -9.15 3.08
C TRP A 216 10.16 -9.88 3.56
N ILE A 217 10.75 -9.47 4.69
CA ILE A 217 11.87 -10.19 5.33
C ILE A 217 11.48 -11.63 5.66
N ARG A 218 10.31 -11.83 6.26
CA ARG A 218 9.80 -13.18 6.58
C ARG A 218 9.66 -14.02 5.31
N ARG A 219 9.11 -13.46 4.23
CA ARG A 219 8.95 -14.15 2.94
C ARG A 219 10.29 -14.45 2.27
N MET A 220 11.24 -13.54 2.39
CA MET A 220 12.61 -13.72 1.93
C MET A 220 13.26 -14.89 2.63
N LEU A 221 13.22 -14.91 3.97
CA LEU A 221 13.79 -15.97 4.79
C LEU A 221 13.07 -17.31 4.62
N SER A 222 11.77 -17.32 4.32
CA SER A 222 11.01 -18.55 4.05
C SER A 222 11.16 -19.09 2.62
N GLY A 223 11.97 -18.45 1.77
CA GLY A 223 12.21 -18.91 0.39
C GLY A 223 11.09 -18.59 -0.60
N SER A 224 10.15 -17.68 -0.30
CA SER A 224 9.04 -17.36 -1.22
C SER A 224 9.52 -16.82 -2.57
N TRP A 225 10.67 -16.15 -2.59
CA TRP A 225 11.31 -15.63 -3.81
C TRP A 225 11.69 -16.73 -4.81
N GLN A 226 11.88 -17.98 -4.36
CA GLN A 226 12.22 -19.11 -5.24
C GLN A 226 11.09 -19.46 -6.22
N LYS A 227 9.84 -19.06 -5.89
CA LYS A 227 8.67 -19.30 -6.74
C LYS A 227 8.47 -18.22 -7.81
N LEU A 228 9.25 -17.13 -7.76
CA LEU A 228 9.16 -16.07 -8.76
C LEU A 228 9.82 -16.54 -10.07
N PRO A 229 9.36 -16.07 -11.24
CA PRO A 229 10.03 -16.29 -12.52
C PRO A 229 11.53 -15.98 -12.46
N ASP A 230 12.31 -16.65 -13.32
CA ASP A 230 13.77 -16.52 -13.37
C ASP A 230 14.24 -15.07 -13.50
N PHE A 231 13.52 -14.28 -14.31
CA PHE A 231 13.78 -12.84 -14.49
C PHE A 231 13.91 -12.11 -13.14
N PHE A 232 12.88 -12.17 -12.28
CA PHE A 232 12.88 -11.48 -10.99
C PHE A 232 13.90 -12.06 -10.00
N ARG A 233 14.17 -13.38 -10.07
CA ARG A 233 15.20 -14.01 -9.22
C ARG A 233 16.60 -13.54 -9.59
N GLN A 234 16.89 -13.42 -10.89
CA GLN A 234 18.18 -12.96 -11.37
C GLN A 234 18.45 -11.51 -10.99
N GLU A 235 17.44 -10.64 -11.04
CA GLU A 235 17.56 -9.26 -10.55
C GLU A 235 17.90 -9.20 -9.06
N LEU A 236 17.21 -9.99 -8.24
CA LEU A 236 17.49 -10.09 -6.81
C LEU A 236 18.94 -10.54 -6.55
N PHE A 237 19.41 -11.58 -7.24
CA PHE A 237 20.80 -12.03 -7.12
C PHE A 237 21.80 -10.97 -7.58
N ALA A 238 21.48 -10.23 -8.65
CA ALA A 238 22.33 -9.16 -9.13
C ALA A 238 22.47 -8.04 -8.09
N LYS A 239 21.37 -7.59 -7.48
CA LYS A 239 21.38 -6.58 -6.42
C LYS A 239 22.08 -7.06 -5.16
N TRP A 240 21.87 -8.31 -4.76
CA TRP A 240 22.56 -8.91 -3.63
C TRP A 240 24.08 -8.93 -3.86
N HIS A 241 24.51 -9.42 -5.02
CA HIS A 241 25.92 -9.45 -5.38
C HIS A 241 26.53 -8.05 -5.43
N GLN A 242 25.81 -7.06 -5.99
CA GLN A 242 26.25 -5.66 -5.98
C GLN A 242 26.41 -5.12 -4.56
N PHE A 243 25.45 -5.38 -3.67
CA PHE A 243 25.56 -4.99 -2.26
C PHE A 243 26.79 -5.59 -1.59
N LEU A 244 27.11 -6.88 -1.85
CA LEU A 244 28.31 -7.52 -1.31
C LEU A 244 29.59 -6.86 -1.84
N LEU A 245 29.65 -6.57 -3.15
CA LEU A 245 30.77 -5.85 -3.76
C LEU A 245 30.95 -4.47 -3.14
N GLU A 246 29.86 -3.72 -2.94
CA GLU A 246 29.91 -2.38 -2.36
C GLU A 246 30.31 -2.40 -0.88
N LYS A 247 29.81 -3.37 -0.11
CA LYS A 247 30.06 -3.47 1.33
C LYS A 247 31.45 -3.99 1.66
N TYR A 248 31.88 -5.05 0.97
CA TYR A 248 33.13 -5.75 1.31
C TYR A 248 34.29 -5.39 0.38
N LYS A 249 34.02 -4.87 -0.83
CA LYS A 249 35.00 -4.48 -1.87
C LYS A 249 35.79 -5.64 -2.48
N THR A 250 36.27 -6.57 -1.66
CA THR A 250 37.11 -7.70 -2.08
C THR A 250 36.67 -9.00 -1.43
N GLN A 251 36.98 -10.12 -2.09
CA GLN A 251 36.77 -11.47 -1.57
C GLN A 251 37.43 -11.66 -0.19
N VAL A 252 38.68 -11.18 -0.05
CA VAL A 252 39.46 -11.29 1.19
C VAL A 252 38.76 -10.59 2.36
N ASN A 253 38.19 -9.41 2.12
CA ASN A 253 37.45 -8.67 3.16
C ASN A 253 36.15 -9.38 3.54
N LEU A 254 35.44 -9.95 2.56
CA LEU A 254 34.23 -10.71 2.81
C LEU A 254 34.53 -11.94 3.68
N GLU A 255 35.53 -12.75 3.28
CA GLU A 255 35.99 -13.92 4.02
C GLU A 255 36.45 -13.56 5.43
N LYS A 256 37.14 -12.44 5.61
CA LYS A 256 37.57 -11.96 6.93
C LYS A 256 36.39 -11.70 7.87
N VAL A 257 35.28 -11.14 7.36
CA VAL A 257 34.11 -10.82 8.19
C VAL A 257 33.23 -12.05 8.41
N TRP A 258 33.09 -12.91 7.41
CA TRP A 258 32.18 -14.06 7.47
C TRP A 258 32.84 -15.33 8.02
N GLY A 259 34.17 -15.37 8.08
CA GLY A 259 34.99 -16.50 8.54
C GLY A 259 35.12 -17.60 7.50
N GLN A 260 34.01 -18.03 6.90
CA GLN A 260 33.99 -19.04 5.85
C GLN A 260 32.85 -18.74 4.86
N LEU A 261 33.10 -19.05 3.59
CA LEU A 261 32.08 -19.02 2.54
C LEU A 261 31.56 -20.43 2.22
N LEU A 262 30.34 -20.51 1.71
CA LEU A 262 29.76 -21.76 1.26
C LEU A 262 30.43 -22.23 -0.05
N PRO A 263 30.44 -23.55 -0.33
CA PRO A 263 30.95 -24.07 -1.60
C PRO A 263 30.28 -23.39 -2.80
N GLY A 264 31.08 -22.81 -3.69
CA GLY A 264 30.62 -22.11 -4.89
C GLY A 264 30.41 -20.60 -4.73
N GLU A 265 30.51 -20.06 -3.51
CA GLU A 265 30.48 -18.61 -3.29
C GLU A 265 31.82 -17.96 -3.64
N ASN A 266 31.76 -16.98 -4.54
CA ASN A 266 32.93 -16.18 -4.91
C ASN A 266 32.46 -14.80 -5.36
N LEU A 267 32.97 -13.75 -4.72
CA LEU A 267 32.55 -12.37 -4.92
C LEU A 267 32.88 -11.87 -6.34
N ASN A 268 33.80 -12.54 -7.04
CA ASN A 268 34.16 -12.24 -8.42
C ASN A 268 33.30 -13.00 -9.44
N SER A 269 32.34 -13.81 -9.00
CA SER A 269 31.42 -14.56 -9.88
C SER A 269 29.98 -14.55 -9.37
N LYS A 270 29.00 -14.68 -10.28
CA LYS A 270 27.57 -14.82 -9.93
C LYS A 270 27.13 -16.28 -10.07
N PRO A 271 26.13 -16.75 -9.30
CA PRO A 271 25.41 -16.08 -8.20
C PRO A 271 26.08 -16.29 -6.82
N PHE A 272 25.83 -15.37 -5.89
CA PHE A 272 26.18 -15.55 -4.47
C PHE A 272 24.94 -16.04 -3.71
N PHE A 273 25.07 -17.00 -2.79
CA PHE A 273 23.88 -17.56 -2.13
C PHE A 273 23.15 -16.50 -1.31
N LEU A 274 21.82 -16.61 -1.33
CA LEU A 274 20.94 -15.83 -0.45
C LEU A 274 20.63 -16.67 0.80
N PRO A 275 20.82 -16.11 2.01
CA PRO A 275 20.47 -16.80 3.24
C PRO A 275 18.99 -17.21 3.26
N GLN A 276 18.71 -18.42 3.70
CA GLN A 276 17.35 -18.95 3.90
C GLN A 276 17.26 -19.61 5.28
N TRP A 277 16.10 -19.48 5.92
CA TRP A 277 15.77 -20.37 7.03
C TRP A 277 15.46 -21.74 6.45
N GLN A 278 16.39 -22.67 6.62
CA GLN A 278 16.01 -24.07 6.56
C GLN A 278 15.08 -24.30 7.75
N LYS A 279 13.84 -24.74 7.49
CA LYS A 279 13.08 -25.41 8.53
C LYS A 279 13.97 -26.55 9.00
N GLN A 280 14.44 -26.51 10.24
CA GLN A 280 15.00 -27.71 10.83
C GLN A 280 13.92 -28.80 10.67
N PRO A 281 14.29 -30.00 10.21
CA PRO A 281 13.34 -31.12 10.24
C PRO A 281 12.78 -31.18 11.65
N GLN A 282 11.45 -31.17 11.76
CA GLN A 282 10.81 -31.41 13.06
C GLN A 282 11.41 -32.71 13.59
N PRO A 283 11.92 -32.75 14.83
CA PRO A 283 12.37 -34.01 15.39
C PRO A 283 11.19 -34.97 15.30
N GLU A 284 11.41 -36.11 14.63
CA GLU A 284 10.46 -37.21 14.68
C GLU A 284 10.32 -37.57 16.16
N PHE A 285 9.17 -37.24 16.74
CA PHE A 285 8.81 -37.76 18.04
C PHE A 285 8.61 -39.26 17.86
N LEU A 286 9.65 -40.03 18.22
CA LEU A 286 9.59 -41.48 18.42
C LEU A 286 8.70 -41.84 19.60
#